data_AF-A0A202DZS7-F1
#
_entry.id   AF-A0A202DZS7-F1
#
_cell.length_a   1.000
_cell.length_b   1.000
_cell.length_c   1.000
_cell.angle_alpha   90.00
_cell.angle_beta   90.00
_cell.angle_gamma   90.00
#
_symmetry.space_group_name_H-M   'P 1'
#
loop_
_entity.id
_entity.type
_entity.pdbx_description
1 polymer ?
#
loop_
_entity_poly.entity_id
_entity_poly.type
_entity_poly.pdbx_seq_one_letter_code
_entity_poly.pdbx_strand_id
1 'polypeptide(L)'
;MSDQVPTATDANLGYPQIEKLIENEDFGTINKSFADAYALLEKIKHDTSGGIKKQKAAQKAMKAYELTTELINELLKIKYQIIKLREEEAKKNE
;
A
#
# COMPACT_ATOMS: atom_id res chain seq x y z
N MET A 1 -29.58 13.70 -23.12
CA MET A 1 -28.42 13.94 -22.25
C MET A 1 -27.79 12.58 -22.06
N SER A 2 -26.66 12.36 -22.71
CA SER A 2 -26.01 11.05 -22.73
C SER A 2 -25.15 10.93 -21.49
N ASP A 3 -25.59 10.12 -20.53
CA ASP A 3 -24.79 9.71 -19.37
C ASP A 3 -23.60 8.90 -19.88
N GLN A 4 -22.50 9.59 -20.20
CA GLN A 4 -21.21 8.95 -20.39
C GLN A 4 -20.73 8.49 -19.01
N VAL A 5 -20.86 7.19 -18.76
CA VAL A 5 -20.17 6.51 -17.67
C VAL A 5 -18.68 6.78 -17.84
N PRO A 6 -17.99 7.41 -16.87
CA PRO A 6 -16.57 7.70 -17.00
C PRO A 6 -15.81 6.40 -17.25
N THR A 7 -15.19 6.29 -18.43
CA THR A 7 -14.27 5.20 -18.74
C THR A 7 -13.06 5.30 -17.82
N ALA A 8 -12.54 4.14 -17.38
CA ALA A 8 -11.52 3.96 -16.34
C ALA A 8 -10.17 4.70 -16.54
N THR A 9 -10.03 5.49 -17.61
CA THR A 9 -8.80 6.17 -18.01
C THR A 9 -8.61 7.55 -17.36
N ASP A 10 -9.67 8.16 -16.82
CA ASP A 10 -9.62 9.53 -16.28
C ASP A 10 -9.60 9.63 -14.73
N ALA A 11 -9.65 8.50 -14.02
CA ALA A 11 -9.57 8.48 -12.56
C ALA A 11 -8.13 8.27 -12.07
N ASN A 12 -7.18 9.04 -12.61
CA ASN A 12 -5.83 9.08 -12.06
C ASN A 12 -5.93 9.81 -10.70
N LEU A 13 -5.82 9.09 -9.59
CA LEU A 13 -5.90 9.63 -8.22
C LEU A 13 -4.68 10.51 -7.88
N GLY A 14 -3.79 10.71 -8.85
CA GLY A 14 -2.57 11.50 -8.74
C GLY A 14 -1.35 10.67 -8.33
N TYR A 15 -1.48 9.34 -8.24
CA TYR A 15 -0.43 8.46 -7.73
C TYR A 15 -0.16 7.28 -8.68
N PRO A 16 0.37 7.53 -9.88
CA PRO A 16 0.48 6.52 -10.95
C PRO A 16 1.32 5.30 -10.56
N GLN A 17 2.28 5.46 -9.64
CA GLN A 17 3.09 4.34 -9.17
C GLN A 17 2.31 3.45 -8.18
N ILE A 18 1.51 4.05 -7.30
CA ILE A 18 0.67 3.32 -6.34
C ILE A 18 -0.44 2.59 -7.09
N GLU A 19 -1.06 3.25 -8.07
CA GLU A 19 -2.06 2.63 -8.93
C GLU A 19 -1.51 1.40 -9.62
N LYS A 20 -0.35 1.50 -10.28
CA LYS A 20 0.32 0.36 -10.91
C LYS A 20 0.65 -0.78 -9.95
N LEU A 21 1.02 -0.47 -8.71
CA LEU A 21 1.30 -1.47 -7.68
C LEU A 21 0.03 -2.21 -7.28
N ILE A 22 -1.07 -1.49 -7.08
CA ILE A 22 -2.37 -2.09 -6.73
C ILE A 22 -2.93 -2.87 -7.91
N GLU A 23 -2.77 -2.40 -9.15
CA GLU A 23 -3.23 -3.08 -10.35
C GLU A 23 -2.49 -4.38 -10.61
N ASN A 24 -1.15 -4.32 -10.68
CA ASN A 24 -0.30 -5.46 -11.04
C ASN A 24 0.03 -6.37 -9.85
N GLU A 25 -0.20 -5.90 -8.63
CA GLU A 25 0.12 -6.62 -7.39
C GLU A 25 1.60 -7.05 -7.28
N ASP A 26 2.49 -6.40 -8.03
CA ASP A 26 3.94 -6.61 -7.95
C ASP A 26 4.55 -5.79 -6.81
N PHE A 27 4.58 -6.38 -5.62
CA PHE A 27 5.18 -5.77 -4.44
C PHE A 27 6.65 -6.16 -4.23
N GLY A 28 7.29 -6.88 -5.15
CA GLY A 28 8.62 -7.47 -4.91
C GLY A 28 9.69 -6.44 -4.53
N THR A 29 9.80 -5.36 -5.30
CA THR A 29 10.78 -4.28 -5.06
C THR A 29 10.47 -3.52 -3.77
N ILE A 30 9.19 -3.26 -3.49
CA ILE A 30 8.76 -2.56 -2.29
C ILE A 30 9.04 -3.42 -1.06
N ASN A 31 8.60 -4.67 -1.06
CA ASN A 31 8.82 -5.61 0.04
C ASN A 31 10.30 -5.74 0.39
N LYS A 32 11.18 -5.80 -0.63
CA LYS A 32 12.63 -5.81 -0.42
C LYS A 32 13.11 -4.53 0.26
N SER A 33 12.76 -3.37 -0.30
CA SER A 33 13.16 -2.07 0.24
C SER A 33 12.66 -1.86 1.67
N PHE A 34 11.44 -2.31 1.93
CA PHE A 34 10.79 -2.27 3.23
C PHE A 34 11.51 -3.18 4.24
N ALA A 35 11.81 -4.43 3.87
CA ALA A 35 12.55 -5.35 4.72
C ALA A 35 13.96 -4.83 5.07
N ASP A 36 14.69 -4.31 4.08
CA ASP A 36 16.03 -3.75 4.26
C ASP A 36 16.00 -2.55 5.22
N ALA A 37 15.02 -1.65 5.05
CA ALA A 37 14.83 -0.50 5.92
C ALA A 37 14.45 -0.91 7.35
N TYR A 38 13.53 -1.86 7.51
CA TYR A 38 13.12 -2.34 8.83
C TYR A 38 14.29 -2.97 9.59
N ALA A 39 15.09 -3.82 8.93
CA ALA A 39 16.28 -4.43 9.52
C ALA A 39 17.31 -3.38 9.98
N LEU A 40 17.48 -2.30 9.22
CA LEU A 40 18.35 -1.20 9.62
C LEU A 40 17.80 -0.45 10.84
N LEU A 41 16.50 -0.15 10.85
CA LEU A 41 15.84 0.54 11.96
C LEU A 41 15.88 -0.28 13.24
N GLU A 42 15.69 -1.59 13.14
CA GLU A 42 15.81 -2.53 14.25
C GLU A 42 17.22 -2.48 14.85
N LYS A 43 18.27 -2.55 14.02
CA LYS A 43 19.66 -2.38 14.47
C LYS A 43 19.86 -1.06 15.20
N ILE A 44 19.34 0.04 14.68
CA ILE A 44 19.45 1.37 15.30
C ILE A 44 18.69 1.44 16.64
N LYS A 45 17.51 0.82 16.72
CA LYS A 45 16.70 0.78 17.95
C LYS A 45 17.42 0.02 19.06
N HIS A 46 18.13 -1.07 18.72
CA HIS A 46 18.87 -1.90 19.68
C HIS A 46 20.30 -1.41 19.94
N ASP A 47 20.83 -0.50 19.13
CA ASP A 47 22.11 0.14 19.34
C ASP A 47 22.06 1.06 20.57
N THR A 48 22.69 0.64 21.66
CA THR A 48 22.78 1.37 22.93
C THR A 48 23.77 2.54 22.87
N SER A 49 24.64 2.58 21.85
CA SER A 49 25.64 3.65 21.68
C SER A 49 25.06 4.90 21.00
N GLY A 50 23.99 4.76 20.22
CA GLY A 50 23.41 5.83 19.40
C GLY A 50 22.56 6.88 20.15
N GLY A 51 22.36 6.72 21.46
CA GLY A 51 21.58 7.62 22.31
C GLY A 51 20.06 7.51 22.14
N ILE A 52 19.33 7.85 23.22
CA ILE A 52 17.86 7.64 23.35
C ILE A 52 17.05 8.33 22.23
N LYS A 53 17.47 9.50 21.75
CA LYS A 53 16.77 10.24 20.69
C LYS A 53 16.74 9.43 19.37
N LYS A 54 17.85 8.79 19.03
CA LYS A 54 17.99 7.99 17.80
C LYS A 54 17.13 6.74 17.87
N GLN A 55 17.10 6.07 19.02
CA GLN A 55 16.24 4.90 19.27
C GLN A 55 14.75 5.25 19.15
N LYS A 56 14.32 6.38 19.73
CA LYS A 56 12.94 6.87 19.60
C LYS A 56 12.56 7.20 18.15
N ALA A 57 13.48 7.83 17.40
CA ALA A 57 13.26 8.12 15.99
C ALA A 57 13.12 6.83 15.17
N ALA A 58 13.98 5.83 15.42
CA ALA A 58 13.89 4.52 14.77
C ALA A 58 12.55 3.83 15.09
N GLN A 59 12.12 3.83 16.35
CA GLN A 59 10.83 3.28 16.73
C GLN A 59 9.65 4.00 16.05
N LYS A 60 9.71 5.32 15.88
CA LYS A 60 8.68 6.07 15.14
C LYS A 60 8.65 5.69 13.66
N ALA A 61 9.81 5.50 13.03
CA ALA A 61 9.90 5.08 11.64
C ALA A 61 9.36 3.65 11.45
N MET A 62 9.66 2.72 12.37
CA MET A 62 9.10 1.36 12.36
C MET A 62 7.56 1.37 12.45
N LYS A 63 6.97 2.25 13.28
CA LYS A 63 5.50 2.40 13.33
C LYS A 63 4.90 2.94 12.04
N ALA A 64 5.56 3.92 11.41
CA ALA A 64 5.10 4.46 10.12
C ALA A 64 5.16 3.40 9.01
N TYR A 65 6.20 2.56 9.05
CA TYR A 65 6.33 1.38 8.19
C TYR A 65 5.15 0.41 8.36
N GLU A 66 4.81 0.07 9.61
CA GLU A 66 3.70 -0.85 9.93
C GLU A 66 2.39 -0.30 9.37
N LEU A 67 2.09 0.97 9.65
CA LEU A 67 0.91 1.66 9.14
C LEU A 67 0.85 1.68 7.61
N THR A 68 1.98 1.90 6.93
CA THR A 68 2.03 1.91 5.47
C THR A 68 1.67 0.54 4.90
N THR A 69 2.16 -0.52 5.53
CA THR A 69 1.87 -1.91 5.11
C THR A 69 0.39 -2.24 5.34
N GLU A 70 -0.19 -1.79 6.46
CA GLU A 70 -1.62 -1.94 6.74
C GLU A 70 -2.48 -1.24 5.69
N LEU A 71 -2.15 0.01 5.33
CA LEU A 71 -2.88 0.77 4.31
C LEU A 71 -2.84 0.08 2.93
N ILE A 72 -1.70 -0.46 2.52
CA ILE A 72 -1.60 -1.21 1.25
C ILE A 72 -2.50 -2.45 1.29
N ASN A 73 -2.52 -3.17 2.40
CA ASN A 73 -3.39 -4.33 2.57
C ASN A 73 -4.88 -3.96 2.54
N GLU A 74 -5.26 -2.82 3.12
CA GLU A 74 -6.63 -2.31 3.06
C GLU A 74 -7.04 -1.94 1.63
N LEU A 75 -6.16 -1.30 0.87
CA LEU A 75 -6.39 -1.00 -0.55
C LEU A 75 -6.64 -2.27 -1.37
N LEU A 76 -5.85 -3.33 -1.14
CA LEU A 76 -6.05 -4.62 -1.81
C LEU A 76 -7.39 -5.27 -1.45
N LYS A 77 -7.79 -5.22 -0.17
CA LYS A 77 -9.12 -5.72 0.24
C LYS A 77 -10.24 -4.98 -0.48
N ILE A 78 -10.15 -3.66 -0.57
CA ILE A 78 -11.13 -2.84 -1.28
C ILE A 78 -11.15 -3.20 -2.77
N LYS A 79 -9.98 -3.36 -3.42
CA LYS A 79 -9.87 -3.81 -4.82
C LYS A 79 -10.64 -5.12 -5.03
N TYR A 80 -10.40 -6.13 -4.21
CA TYR A 80 -11.07 -7.43 -4.35
C TYR A 80 -12.58 -7.37 -4.07
N GLN A 81 -13.02 -6.54 -3.12
CA GLN A 81 -14.45 -6.29 -2.89
C GLN A 81 -15.13 -5.70 -4.13
N ILE A 82 -14.50 -4.72 -4.78
CA ILE A 82 -15.02 -4.10 -6.01
C ILE A 82 -15.10 -5.12 -7.14
N ILE A 83 -14.06 -5.93 -7.34
CA ILE A 83 -14.05 -7.00 -8.37
C ILE A 83 -15.21 -7.96 -8.14
N LYS A 84 -15.38 -8.44 -6.90
CA LYS A 84 -16.46 -9.36 -6.53
C LYS A 84 -17.84 -8.77 -6.82
N LEU A 85 -18.08 -7.51 -6.47
CA LEU A 85 -19.36 -6.84 -6.75
C LEU A 85 -19.65 -6.77 -8.26
N ARG A 86 -18.63 -6.45 -9.07
CA ARG A 86 -18.76 -6.40 -10.53
C ARG A 86 -19.07 -7.78 -11.14
N GLU A 87 -18.45 -8.84 -10.63
CA GLU A 87 -18.73 -10.21 -11.05
C GLU A 87 -20.17 -10.63 -10.69
N GLU A 88 -20.66 -10.23 -9.52
CA GLU A 88 -22.04 -10.48 -9.09
C GLU A 88 -23.06 -9.71 -9.93
N GLU A 89 -22.77 -8.47 -10.32
CA GLU A 89 -23.60 -7.67 -11.23
C GLU A 89 -23.66 -8.27 -12.64
N ALA A 90 -22.52 -8.71 -13.18
CA ALA A 90 -22.46 -9.35 -14.49
C ALA A 90 -23.35 -10.60 -14.55
N LYS A 91 -23.28 -11.46 -13.53
CA LYS A 91 -24.10 -12.69 -13.42
C LYS A 91 -25.60 -12.44 -13.25
N LYS A 92 -26.01 -11.27 -12.77
CA LYS A 92 -27.44 -10.91 -12.63
C LYS A 92 -28.04 -10.37 -13.93
N ASN A 93 -27.19 -9.93 -14.86
CA ASN A 93 -27.58 -9.38 -16.15
C ASN A 93 -27.48 -10.39 -17.30
N GLU A 94 -27.05 -11.63 -17.00
CA GLU A 94 -27.12 -12.83 -17.87
C GLU A 94 -28.40 -13.64 -17.57
#